data_AF-A0A5K1EEX8-F1
#
_entry.id   AF-A0A5K1EEX8-F1
#
_cell.length_a   1.000
_cell.length_b   1.000
_cell.length_c   1.000
_cell.angle_alpha   90.00
_cell.angle_beta   90.00
_cell.angle_gamma   90.00
#
_symmetry.space_group_name_H-M   'P 1'
#
loop_
_entity.id
_entity.type
_entity.pdbx_description
1 polymer ?
#
loop_
_entity_poly.entity_id
_entity_poly.type
_entity_poly.pdbx_seq_one_letter_code
_entity_poly.pdbx_strand_id
1 'polypeptide(L)' 'LVDTAIKTSRSGYLQRCLVKNLECLKVCYDYTVRDADGSIVQFYYGEDGVDVLKSSCLTEFKILAA' A
#
# COMPACT_ATOMS: atom_id res chain seq x y z
N LEU A 1 -13.85 -27.01 -11.69
CA LEU A 1 -14.17 -25.82 -12.52
C LEU A 1 -14.90 -24.74 -11.73
N VAL A 2 -16.00 -25.09 -11.06
CA VAL A 2 -16.84 -24.14 -10.29
C VAL A 2 -16.07 -23.49 -9.13
N ASP A 3 -15.27 -24.26 -8.39
CA ASP A 3 -14.58 -23.78 -7.19
C ASP A 3 -13.53 -22.68 -7.48
N THR A 4 -12.89 -22.74 -8.66
CA THR A 4 -11.98 -21.70 -9.16
C THR A 4 -12.74 -20.43 -9.52
N ALA A 5 -13.93 -20.55 -10.14
CA ALA A 5 -14.76 -19.42 -10.52
C ALA A 5 -15.40 -18.71 -9.31
N ILE A 6 -15.77 -19.44 -8.25
CA ILE A 6 -16.31 -18.77 -7.04
C ILE A 6 -15.19 -18.06 -6.27
N LYS A 7 -13.98 -18.65 -6.21
CA LYS A 7 -12.81 -18.03 -5.58
C LYS A 7 -12.42 -16.73 -6.29
N THR A 8 -12.48 -16.67 -7.62
CA THR A 8 -12.21 -15.44 -8.39
C THR A 8 -13.33 -14.40 -8.25
N SER A 9 -14.61 -14.81 -8.21
CA SER A 9 -15.73 -13.88 -8.04
C SER A 9 -15.69 -13.15 -6.69
N ARG A 10 -15.35 -13.88 -5.61
CA ARG A 10 -15.30 -13.33 -4.26
C ARG A 10 -14.09 -12.42 -4.05
N SER A 11 -12.91 -12.82 -4.54
CA SER A 11 -11.71 -11.99 -4.42
C SER A 11 -11.77 -10.74 -5.29
N GLY A 12 -12.32 -10.84 -6.51
CA GLY A 12 -12.43 -9.70 -7.43
C GLY A 12 -13.39 -8.61 -6.96
N TYR A 13 -14.53 -8.98 -6.37
CA TYR A 13 -15.46 -7.99 -5.80
C TYR A 13 -14.84 -7.27 -4.60
N LEU A 14 -14.21 -8.01 -3.68
CA LEU A 14 -13.53 -7.42 -2.53
C LEU A 14 -12.41 -6.47 -2.97
N GLN A 15 -11.59 -6.89 -3.94
CA GLN A 15 -10.54 -6.04 -4.50
C GLN A 15 -11.11 -4.75 -5.09
N ARG A 16 -12.21 -4.81 -5.85
CA ARG A 16 -12.84 -3.61 -6.42
C ARG A 16 -13.34 -2.64 -5.34
N CYS A 17 -13.99 -3.16 -4.30
CA CYS A 17 -14.45 -2.33 -3.19
C CYS A 17 -13.26 -1.65 -2.49
N LEU A 18 -12.18 -2.38 -2.22
CA LEU A 18 -10.99 -1.82 -1.58
C LEU A 18 -10.33 -0.77 -2.48
N VAL A 19 -10.08 -1.07 -3.75
CA VAL A 19 -9.46 -0.13 -4.70
C VAL A 19 -10.29 1.15 -4.82
N LYS A 20 -11.62 1.04 -4.95
CA LYS A 20 -12.47 2.22 -5.13
C LYS A 20 -12.50 3.15 -3.92
N ASN A 21 -12.35 2.61 -2.71
CA ASN A 21 -12.27 3.42 -1.49
C ASN A 21 -10.85 3.97 -1.26
N LEU A 22 -9.81 3.26 -1.71
CA LEU A 22 -8.41 3.62 -1.44
C LEU A 22 -7.74 4.38 -2.59
N GLU A 23 -8.38 4.53 -3.75
CA GLU A 23 -7.78 5.19 -4.94
C GLU A 23 -7.46 6.67 -4.71
N CYS A 24 -8.14 7.33 -3.78
CA CYS A 24 -7.96 8.74 -3.46
C CYS A 24 -6.80 9.01 -2.49
N LEU A 25 -6.29 7.97 -1.81
CA LEU A 25 -5.20 8.10 -0.85
C LEU A 25 -3.88 8.37 -1.55
N LYS A 26 -3.21 9.46 -1.15
CA LYS A 26 -1.91 9.85 -1.68
C LYS A 26 -0.97 10.30 -0.57
N VAL A 27 0.33 10.10 -0.80
CA VAL A 27 1.37 10.65 0.06
C VAL A 27 1.62 12.10 -0.34
N CYS A 28 1.47 13.01 0.61
CA CYS A 28 1.78 14.42 0.44
C CYS A 28 3.28 14.69 0.69
N TYR A 29 3.76 15.85 0.25
CA TYR A 29 5.17 16.25 0.40
C TYR A 29 5.63 16.38 1.86
N ASP A 30 4.69 16.45 2.81
CA ASP A 30 4.94 16.45 4.25
C ASP A 30 5.01 15.04 4.85
N TYR A 31 5.16 14.00 4.01
CA TYR A 31 5.19 12.58 4.36
C TYR A 31 3.89 12.02 4.97
N THR A 32 2.83 12.84 5.06
CA THR A 32 1.51 12.40 5.52
C THR A 32 0.73 11.73 4.39
N VAL A 33 -0.03 10.70 4.72
CA VAL A 33 -0.99 10.07 3.79
C VAL A 33 -2.33 10.78 3.97
N ARG A 34 -2.81 11.42 2.91
CA ARG A 34 -4.07 12.18 2.89
C ARG A 34 -5.04 11.61 1.89
N ASP A 35 -6.32 11.68 2.24
CA ASP A 35 -7.41 11.45 1.32
C ASP A 35 -7.64 12.68 0.41
N ALA A 36 -8.46 12.54 -0.62
CA ALA A 36 -8.81 13.63 -1.55
C ALA A 36 -9.44 14.84 -0.83
N ASP A 37 -10.17 14.60 0.26
CA ASP A 37 -10.80 15.64 1.09
C ASP A 37 -9.81 16.38 2.01
N GLY A 38 -8.53 16.00 2.00
CA GLY A 38 -7.48 16.60 2.83
C GLY A 38 -7.39 16.03 4.24
N SER A 39 -8.26 15.08 4.60
CA SER A 39 -8.20 14.32 5.85
C SER A 39 -6.91 13.49 5.92
N ILE A 40 -6.20 13.59 7.05
CA ILE A 40 -4.97 12.83 7.30
C ILE A 40 -5.37 11.43 7.79
N VAL A 41 -4.96 10.39 7.05
CA VAL A 41 -5.20 8.99 7.44
C VAL A 41 -3.99 8.42 8.19
N GLN A 42 -2.77 8.79 7.77
CA GLN A 42 -1.53 8.42 8.46
C GLN A 42 -0.56 9.61 8.47
N PHE A 43 0.16 9.79 9.58
CA PHE A 43 1.19 10.83 9.70
C PHE A 43 2.49 10.46 8.98
N TYR A 44 2.84 9.17 8.95
CA TYR A 44 3.98 8.63 8.24
C TYR A 44 3.56 7.32 7.55
N TYR A 45 3.95 7.15 6.29
CA TYR A 45 3.64 5.94 5.52
C TYR A 45 4.22 4.70 6.21
N GLY A 46 3.37 3.79 6.68
CA GLY A 46 3.81 2.58 7.39
C GLY A 46 4.56 2.87 8.69
N GLU A 47 4.34 4.04 9.30
CA GLU A 47 5.00 4.56 10.51
C GLU A 47 6.52 4.82 10.37
N ASP A 48 7.20 4.14 9.45
CA ASP A 48 8.64 4.25 9.21
C ASP A 48 8.99 5.10 7.97
N GLY A 49 8.01 5.42 7.11
CA GLY A 49 8.21 6.19 5.87
C GLY A 49 9.02 5.46 4.81
N VAL A 50 9.24 4.16 5.00
CA VAL A 50 10.04 3.32 4.11
C VAL A 50 9.15 2.76 3.00
N ASP A 51 9.60 2.93 1.75
CA ASP A 51 8.99 2.27 0.62
C ASP A 51 9.20 0.75 0.71
N VAL A 52 8.12 -0.02 0.57
CA VAL A 52 8.13 -1.49 0.67
C VAL A 52 9.13 -2.09 -0.31
N LEU A 53 9.29 -1.50 -1.49
CA LEU A 53 10.26 -1.97 -2.49
C LEU A 53 11.73 -1.78 -2.08
N LYS A 54 12.00 -0.84 -1.18
CA LYS A 54 13.35 -0.53 -0.65
C LYS A 54 13.61 -1.19 0.71
N SER A 55 12.59 -1.78 1.33
CA SER A 55 12.72 -2.41 2.65
C SER A 55 13.67 -3.61 2.64
N SER A 56 13.69 -4.41 1.56
CA SER A 56 14.49 -5.62 1.44
C SER A 56 16.00 -5.35 1.36
N CYS A 57 16.42 -4.24 0.76
CA CYS A 57 17.84 -3.88 0.68
C CYS A 57 18.38 -3.20 1.94
N LEU A 58 17.53 -2.75 2.87
CA LEU A 58 17.98 -2.10 4.11
C LEU A 58 18.57 -3.10 5.13
N THR A 59 18.15 -4.36 5.09
CA THR A 59 18.65 -5.41 5.98
C THR A 59 19.98 -6.02 5.52
N GLU A 60 20.39 -5.81 4.27
CA GLU A 60 21.64 -6.36 3.72
C GLU A 60 22.79 -5.33 3.78
N PHE A 61 23.27 -5.05 4.99
CA PHE A 61 24.44 -4.17 5.21
C PHE A 61 25.71 -4.61 4.47
N LYS A 62 25.78 -5.89 4.06
CA LYS A 62 26.91 -6.44 3.28
C LYS A 62 26.96 -5.94 1.83
N ILE A 63 25.82 -5.59 1.24
CA ILE A 63 25.75 -5.05 -0.13
C ILE A 63 25.97 -3.54 -0.12
N LEU A 64 25.56 -2.86 0.95
CA LEU A 64 25.72 -1.40 1.11
C LEU A 64 27.17 -0.97 1.39
N ALA A 65 27.98 -1.87 1.94
CA ALA A 65 29.37 -1.60 2.34
C ALA A 65 30.43 -1.99 1.29
N ALA A 66 30.00 -2.51 0.13
CA ALA A 66 30.86 -2.85 -1.01
C ALA A 66 30.77 -1.77 -2.09
#